data_AF-A0A9D9IES1-F1
#
_entry.id   AF-A0A9D9IES1-F1
#
_cell.length_a   1.000
_cell.length_b   1.000
_cell.length_c   1.000
_cell.angle_alpha   90.00
_cell.angle_beta   90.00
_cell.angle_gamma   90.00
#
_symmetry.space_group_name_H-M   'P 1'
#
loop_
_entity.id
_entity.type
_entity.pdbx_description
1 polymer ?
#
loop_
_entity_poly.entity_id
_entity_poly.type
_entity_poly.pdbx_seq_one_letter_code
_entity_poly.pdbx_strand_id
1 'polypeptide(L)'
;MKKNTDNNDIKHRSTFAVLFYINRTKVRKDGTCQLLCKVSIDAEWEQIGTKVSVNPVIWNPEKGRADGRSANAVTVNRAIDDLTAEIEGHYRRIKDSLGFITAELIKNAVKGIGQKPLTLLALFREHNEEYKKRIGVDRIKETYDS
;
A
#
# COMPACT_ATOMS: atom_id res chain seq x y z
N MET A 1 12.76 45.43 -19.37
CA MET A 1 13.06 44.77 -18.08
C MET A 1 11.97 43.73 -17.82
N LYS A 2 12.31 42.44 -17.94
CA LYS A 2 11.38 41.32 -17.69
C LYS A 2 11.25 41.15 -16.17
N LYS A 3 10.04 41.23 -15.62
CA LYS A 3 9.77 40.81 -14.24
C LYS A 3 9.34 39.34 -14.26
N ASN A 4 10.05 38.57 -13.44
CA ASN A 4 9.98 37.13 -13.32
C ASN A 4 8.57 36.65 -12.97
N THR A 5 8.13 35.65 -13.70
CA THR A 5 7.01 34.78 -13.35
C THR A 5 7.50 33.85 -12.24
N ASP A 6 7.19 34.19 -10.99
CA ASP A 6 7.37 33.25 -9.88
C ASP A 6 6.31 32.15 -10.07
N ASN A 7 6.73 31.02 -10.65
CA ASN A 7 5.97 29.78 -10.71
C ASN A 7 5.69 29.33 -9.28
N ASN A 8 4.53 29.71 -8.78
CA ASN A 8 4.00 29.20 -7.53
C ASN A 8 3.57 27.75 -7.80
N ASP A 9 4.49 26.80 -7.62
CA ASP A 9 4.16 25.37 -7.54
C ASP A 9 3.11 25.20 -6.44
N ILE A 10 1.83 25.13 -6.82
CA ILE A 10 0.72 24.82 -5.94
C ILE A 10 0.96 23.39 -5.46
N LYS A 11 1.68 23.28 -4.33
CA LYS A 11 1.94 22.02 -3.66
C LYS A 11 0.61 21.53 -3.10
N HIS A 12 -0.14 20.76 -3.90
CA HIS A 12 -1.36 20.08 -3.46
C HIS A 12 -0.99 19.20 -2.27
N ARG A 13 -1.26 19.71 -1.05
CA ARG A 13 -0.98 19.00 0.19
C ARG A 13 -2.12 18.02 0.42
N SER A 14 -2.04 16.85 -0.21
CA SER A 14 -3.01 15.79 0.04
C SER A 14 -3.01 15.39 1.52
N THR A 15 -4.20 15.38 2.12
CA THR A 15 -4.43 15.07 3.54
C THR A 15 -4.45 13.55 3.73
N PHE A 16 -3.28 12.97 4.03
CA PHE A 16 -3.13 11.54 4.29
C PHE A 16 -3.31 11.22 5.78
N ALA A 17 -4.17 10.24 6.09
CA ALA A 17 -4.28 9.68 7.43
C ALA A 17 -4.57 8.18 7.40
N VAL A 18 -4.06 7.47 8.41
CA VAL A 18 -4.28 6.04 8.62
C VAL A 18 -4.90 5.86 9.99
N LEU A 19 -6.01 5.13 10.07
CA LEU A 19 -6.73 4.88 11.30
C LEU A 19 -7.01 3.39 11.47
N PHE A 20 -6.68 2.88 12.66
CA PHE A 20 -6.94 1.50 13.04
C PHE A 20 -8.14 1.43 13.98
N TYR A 21 -8.99 0.43 13.77
CA TYR A 21 -10.16 0.20 14.60
C TYR A 21 -10.56 -1.27 14.58
N ILE A 22 -11.39 -1.68 15.55
CA ILE A 22 -11.95 -3.03 15.61
C ILE A 22 -13.45 -2.97 15.39
N ASN A 23 -13.98 -3.97 14.69
CA ASN A 23 -15.43 -4.12 14.58
C ASN A 23 -15.96 -4.94 15.76
N ARG A 24 -16.53 -4.26 16.77
CA ARG A 24 -17.09 -4.90 17.98
C ARG A 24 -18.42 -5.61 17.75
N THR A 25 -19.15 -5.33 16.66
CA THR A 25 -20.40 -6.06 16.35
C THR A 25 -20.14 -7.39 15.64
N LYS A 26 -18.96 -7.57 15.04
CA LYS A 26 -18.53 -8.83 14.41
C LYS A 26 -17.46 -9.52 15.26
N VAL A 27 -17.90 -10.13 16.36
CA VAL A 27 -17.03 -10.96 17.21
C VAL A 27 -16.97 -12.38 16.64
N ARG A 28 -15.78 -12.96 16.55
CA ARG A 28 -15.59 -14.37 16.17
C ARG A 28 -16.04 -15.30 17.30
N LYS A 29 -16.18 -16.59 16.97
CA LYS A 29 -16.52 -17.65 17.95
C LYS A 29 -15.55 -17.67 19.15
N ASP A 30 -14.29 -17.26 18.93
CA ASP A 30 -13.23 -17.22 19.94
C ASP A 30 -13.27 -15.94 20.82
N GLY A 31 -14.29 -15.09 20.68
CA GLY A 31 -14.41 -13.83 21.43
C GLY A 31 -13.52 -12.68 20.95
N THR A 32 -12.77 -12.87 19.85
CA THR A 32 -11.87 -11.86 19.27
C THR A 32 -12.53 -11.09 18.11
N CYS A 33 -12.11 -9.84 17.92
CA CYS A 33 -12.55 -8.98 16.83
C CYS A 33 -11.45 -8.84 15.77
N GLN A 34 -11.83 -8.60 14.52
CA GLN A 34 -10.86 -8.33 13.46
C GLN A 34 -10.35 -6.88 13.53
N LEU A 35 -9.04 -6.69 13.40
CA LEU A 35 -8.44 -5.36 13.20
C LEU A 35 -8.71 -4.88 11.77
N LEU A 36 -9.14 -3.64 11.64
CA LEU A 36 -9.43 -2.98 10.39
C LEU A 36 -8.60 -1.71 10.29
N CYS A 37 -8.16 -1.41 9.08
CA CYS A 37 -7.41 -0.21 8.76
C CYS A 37 -8.24 0.63 7.79
N LYS A 38 -8.31 1.94 8.04
CA LYS A 38 -8.92 2.93 7.16
C LYS A 38 -7.83 3.87 6.71
N VAL A 39 -7.67 4.03 5.40
CA VAL A 39 -6.75 4.99 4.81
C VAL A 39 -7.58 6.09 4.17
N SER A 40 -7.29 7.34 4.50
CA SER A 40 -7.97 8.50 3.91
C SER A 40 -7.00 9.42 3.20
N ILE A 41 -7.44 9.94 2.05
CA ILE A 41 -6.76 10.95 1.25
C ILE A 41 -7.82 11.95 0.78
N ASP A 42 -7.63 13.23 1.10
CA ASP A 42 -8.46 14.33 0.56
C ASP A 42 -9.97 14.10 0.72
N ALA A 43 -10.36 13.76 1.94
CA ALA A 43 -11.73 13.43 2.38
C ALA A 43 -12.32 12.12 1.83
N GLU A 44 -11.68 11.46 0.88
CA GLU A 44 -12.01 10.11 0.47
C GLU A 44 -11.30 9.08 1.36
N TRP A 45 -11.92 7.92 1.54
CA TRP A 45 -11.34 6.88 2.38
C TRP A 45 -11.66 5.49 1.88
N GLU A 46 -10.72 4.59 2.14
CA GLU A 46 -10.81 3.20 1.77
C GLU A 46 -10.50 2.29 2.96
N GLN A 47 -11.25 1.19 3.03
CA GLN A 47 -11.08 0.19 4.09
C GLN A 47 -10.16 -0.94 3.62
N ILE A 48 -9.16 -1.24 4.46
CA ILE A 48 -8.24 -2.35 4.33
C ILE A 48 -8.53 -3.33 5.47
N GLY A 49 -9.01 -4.53 5.10
CA GLY A 49 -9.21 -5.61 6.06
C GLY A 49 -7.87 -6.25 6.42
N THR A 50 -7.52 -6.30 7.70
CA THR A 50 -6.32 -7.00 8.17
C THR A 50 -6.69 -8.40 8.67
N LYS A 51 -5.78 -9.37 8.63
CA LYS A 51 -6.06 -10.74 9.12
C LYS A 51 -5.87 -10.89 10.65
N VAL A 52 -5.58 -9.81 11.35
CA VAL A 52 -5.19 -9.83 12.76
C VAL A 52 -6.43 -9.84 13.67
N SER A 53 -6.38 -10.72 14.68
CA SER A 53 -7.40 -10.84 15.72
C SER A 53 -7.00 -10.05 16.97
N VAL A 54 -7.90 -9.23 17.48
CA VAL A 54 -7.71 -8.38 18.65
C VAL A 54 -8.72 -8.78 19.72
N ASN A 55 -8.26 -8.89 20.98
CA ASN A 55 -9.18 -8.98 22.09
C ASN A 55 -9.82 -7.59 22.34
N PRO A 56 -11.17 -7.45 22.27
CA PRO A 56 -11.83 -6.16 22.41
C PRO A 56 -11.62 -5.49 23.78
N VAL A 57 -11.32 -6.26 24.82
CA VAL A 57 -11.11 -5.75 26.20
C VAL A 57 -9.84 -4.92 26.32
N ILE A 58 -8.80 -5.30 25.59
CA ILE A 58 -7.51 -4.61 25.62
C ILE A 58 -7.42 -3.49 24.57
N TRP A 59 -8.43 -3.32 23.72
CA TRP A 59 -8.38 -2.34 22.65
C TRP A 59 -8.73 -0.93 23.14
N ASN A 60 -7.82 0.01 22.92
CA ASN A 60 -8.01 1.43 23.18
C ASN A 60 -8.47 2.16 21.90
N PRO A 61 -9.73 2.59 21.80
CA PRO A 61 -10.26 3.26 20.61
C PRO A 61 -9.70 4.67 20.40
N GLU A 62 -9.31 5.37 21.47
CA GLU A 62 -8.74 6.72 21.36
C GLU A 62 -7.33 6.69 20.80
N LYS A 63 -6.52 5.73 21.24
CA LYS A 63 -5.15 5.54 20.75
C LYS A 63 -5.09 4.74 19.44
N GLY A 64 -6.16 4.02 19.09
CA GLY A 64 -6.14 3.06 17.98
C GLY A 64 -5.13 1.93 18.18
N ARG A 65 -4.87 1.52 19.43
CA ARG A 65 -3.86 0.52 19.81
C ARG A 65 -4.37 -0.41 20.90
N ALA A 66 -3.71 -1.55 21.06
CA ALA A 66 -3.97 -2.44 22.19
C ALA A 66 -3.17 -2.00 23.42
N ASP A 67 -3.85 -1.85 24.56
CA ASP A 67 -3.25 -1.58 25.86
C ASP A 67 -2.74 -2.86 26.53
N GLY A 68 -1.78 -2.69 27.44
CA GLY A 68 -1.17 -3.79 28.20
C GLY A 68 -0.01 -4.49 27.50
N ARG A 69 0.43 -5.62 28.08
CA ARG A 69 1.60 -6.40 27.65
C ARG A 69 1.27 -7.86 27.32
N SER A 70 0.00 -8.16 27.07
CA SER A 70 -0.41 -9.51 26.68
C SER A 70 0.21 -9.89 25.33
N ALA A 71 0.40 -11.19 25.08
CA ALA A 71 0.91 -11.67 23.79
C ALA A 71 0.05 -11.17 22.61
N ASN A 72 -1.26 -11.04 22.81
CA ASN A 72 -2.15 -10.45 21.81
C ASN A 72 -1.87 -8.95 21.63
N ALA A 73 -1.72 -8.16 22.70
CA ALA A 73 -1.41 -6.73 22.62
C ALA A 73 -0.12 -6.47 21.82
N VAL A 74 0.94 -7.22 22.12
CA VAL A 74 2.24 -7.10 21.42
C VAL A 74 2.10 -7.45 19.95
N THR A 75 1.42 -8.55 19.62
CA THR A 75 1.20 -8.99 18.24
C THR A 75 0.38 -7.97 17.43
N VAL A 76 -0.68 -7.43 18.03
CA VAL A 76 -1.56 -6.44 17.38
C VAL A 76 -0.82 -5.14 17.15
N ASN A 77 -0.12 -4.63 18.16
CA ASN A 77 0.62 -3.38 18.05
C ASN A 77 1.75 -3.48 17.02
N ARG A 78 2.48 -4.61 16.98
CA ARG A 78 3.48 -4.87 15.95
C ARG A 78 2.86 -4.88 14.55
N ALA A 79 1.73 -5.55 14.37
CA ALA A 79 1.05 -5.57 13.09
C ALA A 79 0.52 -4.18 12.65
N ILE A 80 0.13 -3.34 13.61
CA ILE A 80 -0.22 -1.93 13.35
C ILE A 80 1.00 -1.17 12.85
N ASP A 81 2.15 -1.34 13.51
CA ASP A 81 3.39 -0.64 13.14
C ASP A 81 3.89 -1.09 11.76
N ASP A 82 3.90 -2.40 11.51
CA ASP A 82 4.30 -2.98 10.23
C ASP A 82 3.38 -2.48 9.08
N LEU A 83 2.05 -2.49 9.29
CA LEU A 83 1.11 -2.04 8.27
C LEU A 83 1.19 -0.53 8.05
N THR A 84 1.40 0.25 9.12
CA THR A 84 1.62 1.70 8.99
C THR A 84 2.83 1.99 8.12
N ALA A 85 3.96 1.32 8.40
CA ALA A 85 5.18 1.49 7.62
C ALA A 85 5.01 1.07 6.15
N GLU A 86 4.28 -0.02 5.89
CA GLU A 86 3.93 -0.47 4.54
C GLU A 86 3.10 0.57 3.78
N ILE A 87 2.02 1.08 4.41
CA ILE A 87 1.13 2.08 3.82
C ILE A 87 1.89 3.38 3.53
N GLU A 88 2.72 3.85 4.47
CA GLU A 88 3.54 5.05 4.29
C GLU A 88 4.60 4.86 3.19
N GLY A 89 5.16 3.66 3.06
CA GLY A 89 6.05 3.29 1.97
C GLY A 89 5.35 3.38 0.62
N HIS A 90 4.16 2.79 0.51
CA HIS A 90 3.34 2.88 -0.71
C HIS A 90 2.90 4.31 -1.02
N TYR A 91 2.51 5.08 0.00
CA TYR A 91 2.16 6.50 -0.14
C TYR A 91 3.30 7.28 -0.80
N ARG A 92 4.52 7.18 -0.26
CA ARG A 92 5.69 7.87 -0.80
C ARG A 92 5.99 7.43 -2.23
N ARG A 93 6.05 6.11 -2.48
CA ARG A 93 6.34 5.57 -3.82
C ARG A 93 5.35 6.04 -4.88
N ILE A 94 4.05 6.02 -4.57
CA ILE A 94 2.99 6.42 -5.50
C ILE A 94 3.05 7.93 -5.74
N LYS A 95 3.22 8.71 -4.68
CA LYS A 95 3.34 10.16 -4.77
C LYS A 95 4.50 10.58 -5.66
N ASP A 96 5.67 9.97 -5.50
CA ASP A 96 6.86 10.29 -6.26
C ASP A 96 6.77 9.82 -7.73
N SER A 97 6.01 8.75 -8.00
CA SER A 97 5.90 8.16 -9.35
C SER A 97 4.77 8.73 -10.21
N LEU A 98 3.59 8.99 -9.63
CA LEU A 98 2.38 9.35 -10.39
C LEU A 98 1.95 10.80 -10.19
N GLY A 99 2.46 11.50 -9.17
CA GLY A 99 2.12 12.90 -8.89
C GLY A 99 0.70 13.15 -8.35
N PHE A 100 -0.18 12.15 -8.43
CA PHE A 100 -1.50 12.13 -7.79
C PHE A 100 -1.68 10.84 -6.98
N ILE A 101 -2.48 10.89 -5.92
CA ILE A 101 -2.69 9.77 -5.03
C ILE A 101 -4.14 9.68 -4.58
N THR A 102 -4.68 8.47 -4.55
CA THR A 102 -6.04 8.17 -4.07
C THR A 102 -5.99 7.06 -3.04
N ALA A 103 -7.00 7.01 -2.16
CA ALA A 103 -7.10 5.97 -1.14
C ALA A 103 -7.19 4.56 -1.78
N GLU A 104 -7.80 4.45 -2.95
CA GLU A 104 -7.90 3.21 -3.72
C GLU A 104 -6.53 2.73 -4.24
N LEU A 105 -5.69 3.63 -4.75
CA LEU A 105 -4.34 3.28 -5.22
C LEU A 105 -3.49 2.70 -4.07
N ILE A 106 -3.57 3.28 -2.88
CA ILE A 106 -2.87 2.76 -1.71
C ILE A 106 -3.42 1.39 -1.31
N LYS A 107 -4.74 1.24 -1.24
CA LYS A 107 -5.38 -0.05 -0.93
C LYS A 107 -4.99 -1.14 -1.92
N ASN A 108 -4.94 -0.83 -3.21
CA ASN A 108 -4.53 -1.76 -4.25
C ASN A 108 -3.04 -2.11 -4.12
N ALA A 109 -2.18 -1.13 -3.83
CA ALA A 109 -0.76 -1.36 -3.61
C ALA A 109 -0.49 -2.30 -2.42
N VAL A 110 -1.16 -2.08 -1.28
CA VAL A 110 -1.10 -2.92 -0.07
C VAL A 110 -1.64 -4.33 -0.34
N LYS A 111 -2.70 -4.46 -1.14
CA LYS A 111 -3.24 -5.77 -1.53
C LYS A 111 -2.44 -6.47 -2.64
N GLY A 112 -1.41 -5.82 -3.20
CA GLY A 112 -0.68 -6.31 -4.36
C GLY A 112 -1.48 -6.32 -5.66
N ILE A 113 -2.65 -5.68 -5.71
CA ILE A 113 -3.52 -5.60 -6.88
C ILE A 113 -2.94 -4.54 -7.83
N GLY A 114 -2.69 -4.91 -9.08
CA GLY A 114 -2.11 -4.02 -10.10
C GLY A 114 -0.58 -3.92 -10.04
N GLN A 115 0.10 -4.64 -9.15
CA GLN A 115 1.53 -4.88 -9.30
C GLN A 115 1.74 -5.86 -10.46
N LYS A 116 2.60 -5.51 -11.43
CA LYS A 116 3.08 -6.50 -12.42
C LYS A 116 3.61 -7.69 -11.63
N PRO A 117 3.14 -8.93 -11.87
CA PRO A 117 3.73 -10.08 -11.22
C PRO A 117 5.19 -10.16 -11.65
N LEU A 118 6.11 -9.78 -10.77
CA LEU A 118 7.56 -10.00 -10.89
C LEU A 118 7.82 -11.49 -10.71
N THR A 119 7.35 -12.28 -11.67
CA THR A 119 7.79 -13.66 -11.83
C THR A 119 8.94 -13.66 -12.81
N LEU A 120 9.94 -14.50 -12.57
CA LEU A 120 11.06 -14.67 -13.49
C LEU A 120 10.55 -14.91 -14.93
N LEU A 121 9.48 -15.69 -15.07
CA LEU A 121 8.83 -15.98 -16.35
C LEU A 121 8.23 -14.73 -17.02
N ALA A 122 7.57 -13.85 -16.27
CA ALA A 122 7.03 -12.60 -16.81
C ALA A 122 8.15 -11.64 -17.24
N LEU A 123 9.25 -11.58 -16.47
CA LEU A 123 10.45 -10.81 -16.83
C LEU A 123 11.10 -11.34 -18.10
N PHE A 124 11.25 -12.67 -18.22
CA PHE A 124 11.77 -13.31 -19.43
C PHE A 124 10.87 -13.08 -20.65
N ARG A 125 9.54 -13.10 -20.49
CA ARG A 125 8.61 -12.78 -21.58
C ARG A 125 8.75 -11.33 -22.06
N GLU A 126 8.82 -10.37 -21.14
CA GLU A 126 9.05 -8.95 -21.47
C GLU A 126 10.41 -8.76 -22.16
N HIS A 127 11.46 -9.39 -21.63
CA HIS A 127 12.79 -9.38 -22.25
C HIS A 127 12.76 -9.99 -23.65
N ASN A 128 12.09 -11.12 -23.85
CA ASN A 128 11.98 -11.78 -25.15
C ASN A 128 11.14 -10.97 -26.14
N GLU A 129 10.08 -10.30 -25.69
CA GLU A 129 9.29 -9.39 -26.53
C GLU A 129 10.11 -8.15 -26.96
N GLU A 130 10.88 -7.55 -26.06
CA GLU A 130 11.83 -6.48 -26.40
C GLU A 130 12.94 -6.97 -27.32
N TYR A 131 13.47 -8.17 -27.07
CA TYR A 131 14.48 -8.81 -27.92
C TYR A 131 13.92 -9.04 -29.33
N LYS A 132 12.70 -9.57 -29.44
CA LYS A 132 12.00 -9.81 -30.70
C LYS A 132 11.77 -8.52 -31.50
N LYS A 133 11.48 -7.40 -30.84
CA LYS A 133 11.37 -6.07 -31.49
C LYS A 133 12.71 -5.56 -32.05
N ARG A 134 13.85 -6.10 -31.58
CA ARG A 134 15.19 -5.74 -32.05
C ARG A 134 15.78 -6.72 -33.07
N ILE A 135 15.12 -7.87 -33.30
CA ILE A 135 15.47 -8.81 -34.38
C ILE A 135 15.17 -8.12 -35.71
N GLY A 136 16.21 -7.95 -36.55
CA GLY A 136 16.10 -7.25 -37.84
C GLY A 136 16.46 -5.76 -37.82
N VAL A 137 16.82 -5.18 -36.67
CA VAL A 137 17.42 -3.84 -36.58
C VAL A 137 18.92 -3.91 -36.33
N ASP A 138 19.36 -4.68 -35.32
CA ASP A 138 20.80 -4.79 -34.93
C ASP A 138 21.18 -6.20 -34.44
N ARG A 139 20.29 -7.19 -34.61
CA ARG A 139 20.48 -8.56 -34.11
C ARG A 139 19.95 -9.61 -35.09
N ILE A 140 20.71 -10.70 -35.24
CA ILE A 140 20.45 -11.82 -36.15
C ILE A 140 19.76 -12.96 -35.36
N LYS A 141 18.92 -13.73 -36.07
CA LYS A 141 17.89 -14.63 -35.53
C LYS A 141 18.42 -15.88 -34.79
N GLU A 142 19.71 -16.22 -34.91
CA GLU A 142 20.28 -17.48 -34.44
C GLU A 142 20.49 -17.61 -32.92
N THR A 143 20.31 -16.54 -32.13
CA THR A 143 20.55 -16.60 -30.66
C THR A 143 19.29 -16.86 -29.84
N TYR A 144 18.15 -17.15 -30.46
CA TYR A 144 16.87 -17.31 -29.73
C TYR A 144 16.52 -18.78 -29.37
N ASP A 145 17.17 -19.76 -29.99
CA ASP A 145 16.87 -21.20 -29.83
C ASP A 145 17.97 -21.98 -29.08
N SER A 146 18.68 -21.36 -28.14
CA SER A 146 19.63 -22.07 -27.24
C SER A 146 19.34 -21.80 -25.76
#